data_AF-A0A259B5L5-F1
#
_entry.id   AF-A0A259B5L5-F1
#
_cell.length_a   1.000
_cell.length_b   1.000
_cell.length_c   1.000
_cell.angle_alpha   90.00
_cell.angle_beta   90.00
_cell.angle_gamma   90.00
#
_symmetry.space_group_name_H-M   'P 1'
#
loop_
_entity.id
_entity.type
_entity.pdbx_description
1 polymer ?
#
loop_
_entity_poly.entity_id
_entity_poly.type
_entity_poly.pdbx_seq_one_letter_code
_entity_poly.pdbx_strand_id
1 'polypeptide(L)' 'MTPPRALVLIPCFNPGEKVFETVAAARAQWTPVWVVIDGSTDGTTERLIA' A
#
# COMPACT_ATOMS: atom_id res chain seq x y z
N MET A 1 3.51 28.54 -9.20
CA MET A 1 2.65 27.73 -8.31
C MET A 1 3.24 26.34 -8.24
N THR A 2 3.47 25.80 -7.05
CA THR A 2 4.03 24.44 -6.88
C THR A 2 2.89 23.42 -6.96
N PRO A 3 3.02 22.32 -7.70
CA PRO A 3 1.98 21.29 -7.74
C PRO A 3 1.77 20.69 -6.34
N PRO A 4 0.53 20.27 -6.00
CA PRO A 4 0.25 19.64 -4.72
C PRO A 4 1.05 18.34 -4.60
N ARG A 5 1.59 18.08 -3.41
CA ARG A 5 2.21 16.79 -3.09
C ARG A 5 1.12 15.83 -2.62
N ALA A 6 0.99 14.70 -3.29
CA ALA A 6 0.04 13.65 -2.92
C ALA A 6 0.75 12.53 -2.13
N LEU A 7 0.05 11.98 -1.15
CA LEU A 7 0.38 10.73 -0.47
C LEU A 7 -0.77 9.76 -0.74
N VAL A 8 -0.45 8.54 -1.15
CA VAL A 8 -1.44 7.45 -1.21
C VAL A 8 -1.36 6.65 0.09
N LEU A 9 -2.48 6.55 0.80
CA LEU A 9 -2.62 5.75 2.01
C LEU A 9 -3.53 4.55 1.71
N ILE A 10 -3.04 3.34 1.94
CA ILE A 10 -3.76 2.09 1.68
C ILE A 10 -4.01 1.39 3.03
N PRO A 11 -5.25 1.39 3.57
CA PRO A 11 -5.60 0.53 4.70
C PRO A 11 -5.66 -0.93 4.24
N CYS A 12 -5.09 -1.82 5.04
CA CYS A 12 -4.84 -3.22 4.67
C CYS A 12 -5.25 -4.14 5.82
N PHE A 13 -6.27 -4.98 5.59
CA PHE A 13 -6.69 -6.03 6.52
C PHE A 13 -7.02 -7.32 5.75
N ASN A 14 -6.23 -8.37 5.98
CA ASN A 14 -6.35 -9.68 5.35
C ASN A 14 -6.64 -9.67 3.82
N PRO A 15 -5.87 -8.92 3.01
CA PRO A 15 -6.16 -8.74 1.58
C PRO A 15 -5.76 -9.94 0.72
N GLY A 16 -5.02 -10.92 1.26
CA GLY A 16 -4.33 -11.91 0.44
C GLY A 16 -3.33 -11.28 -0.52
N GLU A 17 -3.05 -11.95 -1.63
CA GLU A 17 -2.04 -11.48 -2.60
C GLU A 17 -2.44 -10.20 -3.36
N LYS A 18 -3.69 -9.76 -3.27
CA LYS A 18 -4.19 -8.54 -3.93
C LYS A 18 -3.46 -7.27 -3.47
N VAL A 19 -2.87 -7.28 -2.28
CA VAL A 19 -2.11 -6.14 -1.76
C VAL A 19 -0.91 -5.80 -2.63
N PHE A 20 -0.24 -6.79 -3.23
CA PHE A 20 0.93 -6.56 -4.07
C PHE A 20 0.55 -5.82 -5.36
N GLU A 21 -0.51 -6.26 -6.04
CA GLU A 21 -1.05 -5.60 -7.23
C GLU A 21 -1.50 -4.17 -6.89
N THR A 22 -2.19 -4.00 -5.76
CA THR A 22 -2.72 -2.70 -5.33
C THR A 22 -1.59 -1.71 -5.05
N VAL A 23 -0.53 -2.12 -4.34
CA VAL A 23 0.64 -1.28 -4.08
C VAL A 23 1.38 -0.95 -5.38
N ALA A 24 1.57 -1.93 -6.26
CA ALA A 24 2.25 -1.72 -7.54
C ALA A 24 1.50 -0.71 -8.42
N ALA A 25 0.17 -0.84 -8.53
CA ALA A 25 -0.66 0.08 -9.29
C ALA A 25 -0.64 1.49 -8.69
N ALA A 26 -0.73 1.63 -7.37
CA ALA A 26 -0.64 2.92 -6.69
C ALA A 26 0.71 3.60 -6.94
N ARG A 27 1.81 2.85 -6.83
CA ARG A 27 3.18 3.36 -7.06
C ARG A 27 3.44 3.75 -8.51
N ALA A 28 2.76 3.13 -9.47
CA ALA A 28 2.85 3.51 -10.87
C ALA A 28 2.24 4.90 -11.16
N GLN A 29 1.31 5.36 -10.32
CA GLN A 29 0.64 6.65 -10.48
C GLN A 29 1.26 7.73 -9.58
N TRP A 30 1.55 7.39 -8.31
CA TRP A 30 1.95 8.37 -7.30
C TRP A 30 3.01 7.84 -6.34
N THR A 31 3.78 8.76 -5.77
CA THR A 31 4.76 8.50 -4.71
C THR A 31 4.79 9.68 -3.74
N PRO A 32 4.82 9.45 -2.41
CA PRO A 32 4.94 8.15 -1.74
C PRO A 32 3.62 7.37 -1.62
N VAL A 33 3.74 6.05 -1.38
CA VAL A 33 2.63 5.13 -1.06
C VAL A 33 2.90 4.50 0.30
N TRP A 34 1.95 4.61 1.23
CA TRP A 34 2.02 4.01 2.56
C TRP A 34 0.92 2.99 2.73
N VAL A 35 1.28 1.80 3.18
CA VAL A 35 0.34 0.74 3.54
C VAL A 35 0.22 0.71 5.06
N VAL A 36 -1.01 0.85 5.57
CA VAL A 36 -1.31 0.75 7.00
C VAL A 36 -1.89 -0.63 7.24
N ILE A 37 -1.15 -1.45 7.98
CA ILE A 37 -1.57 -2.79 8.38
C ILE A 37 -2.51 -2.66 9.57
N ASP A 38 -3.78 -2.96 9.36
CA ASP A 38 -4.85 -2.80 10.35
C ASP A 38 -5.12 -4.13 11.08
N GLY A 39 -4.07 -4.72 11.66
CA GLY A 39 -4.18 -5.98 12.40
C GLY A 39 -4.37 -7.23 11.53
N SER A 40 -3.87 -7.23 10.28
CA SER A 40 -3.87 -8.42 9.41
C SER A 40 -3.19 -9.62 10.08
N THR A 41 -3.76 -10.81 9.86
CA THR A 41 -3.27 -12.10 10.36
C THR A 41 -3.14 -13.15 9.25
N ASP A 42 -3.31 -12.76 7.98
CA ASP A 42 -3.29 -13.69 6.83
C ASP A 42 -1.88 -14.05 6.33
N GLY A 43 -0.82 -13.53 6.95
CA GLY A 43 0.58 -13.80 6.61
C GLY A 43 1.08 -13.13 5.32
N THR A 44 0.25 -12.30 4.66
CA THR A 44 0.65 -11.62 3.42
C THR A 44 1.39 -10.32 3.68
N THR A 45 1.17 -9.72 4.84
CA THR A 45 1.75 -8.44 5.22
C THR A 45 3.26 -8.51 5.38
N GLU A 46 3.78 -9.60 5.93
CA GLU A 46 5.21 -9.81 6.18
C GLU A 46 6.03 -9.74 4.89
N ARG A 47 5.42 -10.13 3.77
CA ARG A 47 6.00 -10.06 2.42
C ARG A 47 6.06 -8.65 1.83
N LEU A 48 5.40 -7.65 2.44
CA LEU A 48 5.48 -6.24 2.00
C LEU A 48 6.66 -5.48 2.63
N ILE A 49 7.21 -5.99 3.74
CA ILE A 49 8.25 -5.33 4.53
C ILE A 49 9.67 -5.83 4.13
N ALA A 50 9.74 -6.98 3.44
CA ALA A 50 10.96 -7.58 2.91
C ALA A 50 11.41 -6.89 1.61
#